data_AF-A0A9D4JZV6-F1
#
_entry.id   AF-A0A9D4JZV6-F1
#
_cell.length_a   1.000
_cell.length_b   1.000
_cell.length_c   1.000
_cell.angle_alpha   90.00
_cell.angle_beta   90.00
_cell.angle_gamma   90.00
#
_symmetry.space_group_name_H-M   'P 1'
#
loop_
_entity.id
_entity.type
_entity.pdbx_description
1 polymer ?
#
loop_
_entity_poly.entity_id
_entity_poly.type
_entity_poly.pdbx_seq_one_letter_code
_entity_poly.pdbx_strand_id
1 'polypeptide(L)' 'MNTTPCKHTVFLSDEFNKCIIQHLAVTAYHPTSTCRMGSTIDKNSVVDPELRVKGIEMLRVVYAAVMP' A
#
# COMPACT_ATOMS: atom_id res chain seq x y z
N MET A 1 14.78 16.84 -9.54
CA MET A 1 13.57 16.93 -8.69
C MET A 1 13.31 18.40 -8.39
N ASN A 2 12.14 18.94 -8.77
CA ASN A 2 11.85 20.37 -8.64
C ASN A 2 11.40 20.71 -7.22
N THR A 3 12.22 21.45 -6.47
CA THR A 3 11.93 21.85 -5.08
C THR A 3 11.32 23.25 -4.97
N THR A 4 11.04 23.91 -6.10
CA THR A 4 10.52 25.29 -6.15
C THR A 4 9.28 25.51 -5.28
N PRO A 5 8.30 24.60 -5.21
CA PRO A 5 7.14 24.77 -4.32
C PRO A 5 7.49 24.94 -2.84
N CYS A 6 8.63 24.40 -2.39
CA CYS A 6 8.99 24.33 -0.97
C CYS A 6 10.04 25.38 -0.53
N LYS A 7 10.45 26.29 -1.42
CA LYS A 7 11.46 27.34 -1.13
C LYS A 7 11.04 28.35 -0.05
N HIS A 8 9.77 28.36 0.33
CA HIS A 8 9.24 29.20 1.41
C HIS A 8 9.51 28.62 2.82
N THR A 9 10.09 27.42 2.92
CA THR A 9 10.48 26.76 4.18
C THR A 9 12.00 26.72 4.35
N VAL A 10 12.48 26.53 5.58
CA VAL A 10 13.91 26.40 5.86
C VAL A 10 14.41 25.06 5.36
N PHE A 11 15.45 25.06 4.55
CA PHE A 11 16.03 23.83 4.00
C PHE A 11 16.36 22.82 5.11
N LEU A 12 15.94 21.58 4.92
CA LEU A 12 16.07 20.45 5.86
C LEU A 12 15.27 20.57 7.17
N SER A 13 14.37 21.54 7.31
CA SER A 13 13.40 21.52 8.41
C SER A 13 12.31 20.46 8.20
N ASP A 14 11.57 20.14 9.25
CA ASP A 14 10.44 19.20 9.16
C ASP A 14 9.36 19.69 8.19
N GLU A 15 9.13 21.00 8.15
CA GLU A 15 8.21 21.66 7.22
C GLU A 15 8.67 21.51 5.77
N PHE A 16 9.97 21.69 5.52
CA PHE A 16 10.55 21.47 4.20
C PHE A 16 10.41 20.01 3.77
N ASN A 17 10.75 19.07 4.67
CA ASN A 17 10.65 17.64 4.40
C ASN A 17 9.20 17.23 4.10
N LYS A 18 8.24 17.71 4.88
CA LYS A 18 6.81 17.49 4.65
C LYS A 18 6.37 18.03 3.28
N CYS A 19 6.75 19.25 2.94
CA CYS A 19 6.40 19.85 1.64
C CYS A 19 6.99 19.04 0.47
N ILE A 20 8.26 18.65 0.57
CA ILE A 20 8.93 17.87 -0.46
C ILE A 20 8.28 16.49 -0.64
N ILE A 21 7.94 15.80 0.46
CA ILE A 21 7.24 14.51 0.40
C ILE A 21 5.89 14.66 -0.32
N GLN A 22 5.12 15.71 -0.04
CA GLN A 22 3.82 15.94 -0.69
C GLN A 22 3.92 16.16 -2.21
N HIS A 23 4.99 16.79 -2.69
CA HIS A 23 5.15 17.12 -4.11
C HIS A 23 5.96 16.10 -4.91
N LEU A 24 6.87 15.37 -4.27
CA LEU A 24 7.87 14.54 -4.95
C LEU A 24 7.76 13.05 -4.61
N ALA A 25 6.92 12.65 -3.64
CA ALA A 25 6.69 11.24 -3.40
C ALA A 25 6.09 10.56 -4.65
N VAL A 26 6.65 9.43 -5.00
CA VAL A 26 6.22 8.58 -6.11
C VAL A 26 6.09 7.15 -5.63
N THR A 27 5.32 6.35 -6.37
CA THR A 27 5.21 4.93 -6.09
C THR A 27 6.56 4.24 -6.30
N ALA A 28 6.87 3.26 -5.43
CA ALA A 28 7.96 2.32 -5.66
C ALA A 28 7.55 1.14 -6.57
N TYR A 29 6.33 1.18 -7.13
CA TYR A 29 5.76 0.13 -7.98
C TYR A 29 5.62 -1.24 -7.28
N HIS A 30 5.40 -1.24 -5.96
CA HIS A 30 5.10 -2.44 -5.17
C HIS A 30 3.65 -2.44 -4.63
N PRO A 31 2.61 -2.39 -5.49
CA PRO A 31 1.24 -2.50 -5.02
C PRO A 31 0.97 -3.90 -4.48
N THR A 32 0.23 -3.96 -3.38
CA THR A 32 -0.01 -5.19 -2.62
C THR A 32 -1.34 -5.13 -1.89
N SER A 33 -1.76 -6.25 -1.30
CA SER A 33 -2.84 -6.34 -0.31
C SER A 33 -4.26 -6.03 -0.82
N THR A 34 -4.49 -5.95 -2.13
CA THR A 34 -5.84 -5.77 -2.73
C THR A 34 -6.73 -7.02 -2.64
N CYS A 35 -6.14 -8.20 -2.48
CA CYS A 35 -6.81 -9.46 -2.17
C CYS A 35 -6.37 -9.99 -0.80
N ARG A 36 -6.30 -9.09 0.19
CA ARG A 36 -5.73 -9.30 1.53
C ARG A 36 -6.06 -10.67 2.13
N MET A 37 -5.04 -11.37 2.59
CA MET A 37 -5.15 -12.59 3.41
C MET A 37 -5.54 -12.23 4.84
N GLY A 38 -6.44 -13.01 5.42
CA GLY A 38 -6.87 -12.84 6.82
C GLY A 38 -7.47 -14.11 7.40
N SER A 39 -7.75 -14.10 8.70
CA SER A 39 -8.37 -15.26 9.38
C SER A 39 -9.68 -15.66 8.70
N THR A 40 -10.09 -16.93 8.79
CA THR A 40 -11.32 -17.42 8.14
C THR A 40 -12.58 -16.62 8.53
N ILE A 41 -12.63 -16.08 9.76
CA ILE A 41 -13.74 -15.28 10.29
C ILE A 41 -13.65 -13.78 9.96
N ASP A 42 -12.53 -13.30 9.41
CA ASP A 42 -12.35 -11.89 9.04
C ASP A 42 -13.18 -11.55 7.80
N LYS A 43 -14.25 -10.78 7.99
CA LYS A 43 -15.17 -10.36 6.91
C LYS A 43 -14.53 -9.37 5.92
N ASN A 44 -13.41 -8.75 6.29
CA ASN A 44 -12.72 -7.76 5.47
C ASN A 44 -11.52 -8.35 4.69
N SER A 45 -11.34 -9.67 4.69
CA SER A 45 -10.28 -10.34 3.92
C SER A 45 -10.88 -11.09 2.73
N VAL A 46 -10.10 -11.23 1.66
CA VAL A 46 -10.54 -11.88 0.41
C VAL A 46 -10.17 -13.36 0.41
N VAL A 47 -8.98 -13.67 0.91
CA VAL A 47 -8.49 -15.05 1.03
C VAL A 47 -8.24 -15.45 2.48
N ASP A 48 -8.25 -16.75 2.74
CA ASP A 48 -7.83 -17.37 4.02
C ASP A 48 -6.29 -17.61 4.05
N PRO A 49 -5.71 -18.09 5.18
CA PRO A 49 -4.28 -18.39 5.27
C PRO A 49 -3.79 -19.45 4.28
N GLU A 50 -4.70 -20.26 3.76
CA GLU A 50 -4.43 -21.23 2.71
C GLU A 50 -4.60 -20.62 1.29
N LEU A 51 -4.77 -19.30 1.16
CA LEU A 51 -4.95 -18.56 -0.09
C LEU A 51 -6.23 -18.92 -0.87
N ARG A 52 -7.20 -19.54 -0.22
CA ARG A 52 -8.50 -19.88 -0.83
C ARG A 52 -9.37 -18.65 -0.83
N VAL A 53 -10.05 -18.41 -1.95
CA VAL A 53 -11.02 -17.31 -2.04
C VAL A 53 -12.22 -17.63 -1.17
N LYS A 54 -12.56 -16.74 -0.25
CA LYS A 54 -13.67 -16.97 0.68
C LYS A 54 -15.00 -17.02 -0.07
N GLY A 55 -15.77 -18.09 0.17
CA GLY A 55 -17.08 -18.30 -0.45
C GLY A 55 -17.03 -18.86 -1.88
N ILE A 56 -15.84 -19.17 -2.42
CA ILE A 56 -15.69 -19.79 -3.74
C ILE A 56 -14.85 -21.06 -3.61
N GLU A 57 -15.40 -22.18 -4.04
CA GLU A 57 -14.69 -23.45 -4.04
C GLU A 57 -13.67 -23.53 -5.19
N MET A 58 -12.60 -24.29 -4.99
CA MET A 58 -11.60 -24.61 -6.02
C MET A 58 -10.89 -23.38 -6.65
N LEU A 59 -10.91 -22.22 -5.98
CA LEU A 59 -10.25 -20.99 -6.44
C LEU A 59 -9.24 -20.47 -5.41
N ARG A 60 -8.06 -20.09 -5.89
CA ARG A 60 -6.99 -19.47 -5.09
C ARG A 60 -6.41 -18.25 -5.79
N VAL A 61 -5.93 -17.29 -5.00
CA VAL A 61 -5.13 -16.16 -5.50
C VAL A 61 -3.69 -16.37 -5.04
N VAL A 62 -2.74 -16.41 -5.97
CA VAL A 62 -1.32 -16.62 -5.66
C VAL A 62 -0.52 -15.47 -6.26
N TYR A 63 -0.49 -14.35 -5.53
CA TYR A 63 0.17 -13.12 -5.95
C TYR A 63 0.43 -12.21 -4.74
N ALA A 64 1.27 -11.17 -4.90
CA ALA A 64 1.54 -10.14 -3.90
C ALA A 64 0.26 -9.49 -3.33
N ALA A 65 -0.82 -9.43 -4.11
CA ALA A 65 -2.12 -8.93 -3.65
C ALA A 65 -2.66 -9.64 -2.40
N VAL A 66 -2.20 -10.85 -2.07
CA VAL A 66 -2.64 -11.57 -0.87
C VAL A 66 -1.90 -11.19 0.39
N MET A 67 -0.80 -10.42 0.32
CA MET A 67 -0.13 -10.00 1.55
C MET A 67 -1.15 -9.34 2.49
N PRO A 68 -1.06 -9.59 3.81
CA PRO A 68 -1.97 -8.99 4.77
C PRO A 68 -1.98 -7.46 4.75
#